data_AF-A0A518JX82-F1
#
_entry.id   AF-A0A518JX82-F1
#
_cell.length_a   1.000
_cell.length_b   1.000
_cell.length_c   1.000
_cell.angle_alpha   90.00
_cell.angle_beta   90.00
_cell.angle_gamma   90.00
#
_symmetry.space_group_name_H-M   'P 1'
#
loop_
_entity.id
_entity.type
_entity.pdbx_description
1 polymer ?
#
loop_
_entity_poly.entity_id
_entity_poly.type
_entity_poly.pdbx_seq_one_letter_code
_entity_poly.pdbx_strand_id
1 'polypeptide(L)'
;MAGWRQFTGMLLFRDVLQDLNTWYRNRLMAEGTIKRVTDKGFGFIDTGGAKDLFFHSSALEGVRFDDLREGQRVSFEEGRGPKGPCAENVKVL
;
A
#
# COMPACT_ATOMS: atom_id res chain seq x y z
N MET A 1 0.50 -57.46 -7.60
CA MET A 1 0.71 -56.42 -8.63
C MET A 1 -0.56 -55.58 -8.75
N ALA A 2 -0.58 -54.39 -8.18
CA ALA A 2 -1.47 -53.29 -8.57
C ALA A 2 -0.88 -52.02 -7.94
N GLY A 3 -0.53 -51.05 -8.79
CA GLY A 3 0.45 -50.00 -8.51
C GLY A 3 -0.09 -48.85 -7.68
N TRP A 4 0.79 -48.35 -6.81
CA TRP A 4 0.67 -47.07 -6.14
C TRP A 4 0.98 -45.97 -7.16
N ARG A 5 -0.05 -45.31 -7.71
CA ARG A 5 0.12 -44.07 -8.49
C ARG A 5 0.09 -42.89 -7.53
N GLN A 6 1.25 -42.29 -7.33
CA GLN A 6 1.41 -40.99 -6.68
C GLN A 6 0.76 -39.93 -7.59
N PHE A 7 -0.34 -39.33 -7.14
CA PHE A 7 -0.87 -38.11 -7.75
C PHE A 7 -0.44 -36.89 -6.92
N THR A 8 0.24 -36.00 -7.61
CA THR A 8 0.87 -34.76 -7.18
C THR A 8 -0.13 -33.73 -6.63
N GLY A 9 -0.23 -33.62 -5.31
CA GLY A 9 -0.88 -32.50 -4.63
C GLY A 9 0.09 -31.32 -4.42
N MET A 10 0.63 -30.74 -5.49
CA MET A 10 1.55 -29.58 -5.44
C MET A 10 0.86 -28.29 -5.92
N LEU A 11 -0.43 -28.14 -5.63
CA LEU A 11 -1.27 -26.99 -6.05
C LEU A 11 -2.08 -26.36 -4.91
N LEU A 12 -1.69 -26.52 -3.64
CA LEU A 12 -2.40 -25.91 -2.50
C LEU A 12 -1.50 -25.13 -1.53
N PHE A 13 -0.21 -24.95 -1.84
CA PHE A 13 0.70 -24.18 -0.99
C PHE A 13 0.97 -22.78 -1.54
N ARG A 14 0.86 -22.57 -2.87
CA ARG A 14 1.15 -21.27 -3.50
C ARG A 14 0.04 -20.26 -3.25
N ASP A 15 -1.22 -20.67 -3.31
CA ASP A 15 -2.37 -19.76 -3.17
C ASP A 15 -2.53 -19.29 -1.71
N VAL A 16 -2.36 -20.19 -0.74
CA VAL A 16 -2.39 -19.84 0.70
C VAL A 16 -1.30 -18.82 1.05
N LEU A 17 -0.10 -18.94 0.47
CA LEU A 17 0.98 -17.97 0.71
C LEU A 17 0.74 -16.62 0.02
N GLN A 18 0.04 -16.58 -1.13
CA GLN A 18 -0.33 -15.33 -1.80
C GLN A 18 -1.45 -14.59 -1.05
N ASP A 19 -2.43 -15.33 -0.54
CA ASP A 19 -3.52 -14.79 0.29
C ASP A 19 -2.99 -14.22 1.60
N LEU A 20 -2.13 -14.96 2.32
CA LEU A 20 -1.51 -14.51 3.56
C LEU A 20 -0.63 -13.26 3.36
N ASN A 21 0.10 -13.17 2.25
CA ASN A 21 0.92 -12.00 1.95
C ASN A 21 0.07 -10.74 1.71
N THR A 22 -1.06 -10.89 1.00
CA THR A 22 -2.02 -9.80 0.78
C THR A 22 -2.69 -9.38 2.09
N TRP A 23 -3.09 -10.36 2.90
CA TRP A 23 -3.75 -10.12 4.18
C TRP A 23 -2.83 -9.44 5.20
N TYR A 24 -1.57 -9.86 5.26
CA TYR A 24 -0.56 -9.23 6.11
C TYR A 24 -0.22 -7.82 5.64
N ARG A 25 -0.04 -7.60 4.33
CA ARG A 25 0.24 -6.26 3.78
C ARG A 25 -0.90 -5.28 4.01
N ASN A 26 -2.15 -5.67 3.78
CA ASN A 26 -3.29 -4.80 4.07
C ASN A 26 -3.40 -4.44 5.57
N ARG A 27 -3.04 -5.37 6.48
CA ARG A 27 -3.10 -5.09 7.92
C ARG A 27 -1.98 -4.17 8.43
N LEU A 28 -0.92 -3.97 7.64
CA LEU A 28 0.20 -3.09 7.97
C LEU A 28 0.06 -1.67 7.41
N MET A 29 -1.00 -1.36 6.67
CA MET A 29 -1.22 -0.02 6.14
C MET A 29 -1.44 0.97 7.30
N ALA A 30 -0.59 2.00 7.37
CA ALA A 30 -0.75 3.12 8.27
C ALA A 30 -1.85 4.07 7.76
N GLU A 31 -2.42 4.85 8.67
CA GLU A 31 -3.45 5.83 8.34
C GLU A 31 -2.94 7.25 8.62
N GLY A 32 -3.46 8.21 7.87
CA GLY A 32 -3.13 9.62 8.05
C GLY A 32 -4.11 10.52 7.31
N THR A 33 -3.79 11.81 7.26
CA THR A 33 -4.62 12.82 6.62
C THR A 33 -3.81 13.58 5.58
N ILE A 34 -4.38 13.82 4.40
CA ILE A 34 -3.73 14.66 3.39
C ILE A 34 -3.59 16.06 3.95
N LYS A 35 -2.34 16.47 4.19
CA LYS A 35 -2.03 17.79 4.70
C LYS A 35 -1.92 18.82 3.58
N ARG A 36 -1.31 18.42 2.47
CA ARG A 36 -1.09 19.31 1.33
C ARG A 36 -0.96 18.54 0.02
N VAL A 37 -1.63 19.05 -1.01
CA VAL A 37 -1.50 18.61 -2.40
C VAL A 37 -0.83 19.72 -3.19
N THR A 38 0.06 19.39 -4.14
CA THR A 38 0.73 20.39 -4.98
C THR A 38 0.52 20.11 -6.45
N ASP A 39 0.47 21.16 -7.27
CA ASP A 39 0.29 21.07 -8.73
C ASP A 39 1.47 20.38 -9.45
N LYS A 40 2.52 20.02 -8.71
CA LYS A 40 3.70 19.31 -9.19
C LYS A 40 3.57 17.79 -9.10
N GLY A 41 2.38 17.27 -8.78
CA GLY A 41 2.12 15.83 -8.72
C GLY A 41 2.70 15.16 -7.46
N PHE A 42 2.85 15.89 -6.36
CA PHE A 42 3.24 15.34 -5.06
C PHE A 42 2.51 16.03 -3.91
N GLY A 43 2.52 15.39 -2.75
CA GLY A 43 1.90 15.94 -1.55
C GLY A 43 2.52 15.42 -0.25
N PHE A 44 1.85 15.75 0.84
CA PHE A 44 2.25 15.39 2.19
C PHE A 44 1.06 14.86 2.98
N ILE A 45 1.31 13.80 3.75
CA ILE A 45 0.35 13.17 4.67
C ILE A 45 0.80 13.50 6.09
N ASP A 46 -0.13 14.01 6.90
CA ASP A 46 0.02 14.11 8.34
C ASP A 46 -0.29 12.74 8.97
N THR A 47 0.72 12.17 9.66
CA THR A 47 0.64 10.90 10.36
C THR A 47 0.41 11.08 11.87
N GLY A 48 0.24 12.32 12.34
CA GLY A 48 0.18 12.66 13.77
C GLY A 48 1.54 12.62 14.48
N GLY A 49 2.62 12.37 13.74
CA GLY A 49 4.00 12.38 14.24
C GLY A 49 4.69 13.74 14.11
N ALA A 50 6.00 13.76 14.35
CA ALA A 50 6.80 14.97 14.26
C ALA A 50 7.14 15.41 12.83
N LYS A 51 6.95 14.54 11.83
CA LYS A 51 7.29 14.81 10.42
C LYS A 51 6.17 14.34 9.50
N ASP A 52 5.83 15.19 8.54
CA ASP A 52 4.89 14.85 7.48
C ASP A 52 5.53 13.85 6.51
N LEU A 53 4.75 12.89 6.03
CA LEU A 53 5.19 11.87 5.11
C LEU A 53 4.96 12.30 3.65
N PHE A 54 6.00 12.23 2.83
CA PHE A 54 5.93 12.61 1.41
C PHE A 54 5.27 11.52 0.57
N PHE A 55 4.46 11.89 -0.44
CA PHE A 55 3.98 10.96 -1.46
C PHE A 55 4.02 11.57 -2.87
N HIS A 56 4.19 10.73 -3.87
CA HIS A 56 4.14 11.11 -5.29
C HIS A 56 2.83 10.63 -5.92
N SER A 57 2.38 11.28 -7.00
CA SER A 57 1.16 10.90 -7.73
C SER A 57 1.17 9.45 -8.22
N SER A 58 2.35 8.91 -8.51
CA SER A 58 2.52 7.51 -8.91
C SER A 58 2.30 6.49 -7.78
N ALA A 59 2.21 6.95 -6.53
CA ALA A 59 1.97 6.08 -5.37
C ALA A 59 0.47 5.90 -5.06
N LEU A 60 -0.41 6.58 -5.80
CA LEU A 60 -1.85 6.50 -5.61
C LEU A 60 -2.43 5.23 -6.22
N GLU A 61 -3.33 4.59 -5.48
CA GLU A 61 -4.04 3.38 -5.88
C GLU A 61 -5.55 3.64 -5.91
N GLY A 62 -6.17 3.42 -7.06
CA GLY A 62 -7.63 3.56 -7.23
C GLY A 62 -8.19 4.99 -7.18
N VAL A 63 -7.34 6.01 -7.09
CA VAL A 63 -7.73 7.43 -7.08
C VAL A 63 -6.80 8.26 -7.98
N ARG A 64 -7.31 9.31 -8.63
CA ARG A 64 -6.48 10.25 -9.40
C ARG A 64 -5.95 11.34 -8.47
N PHE A 65 -4.75 11.84 -8.77
CA PHE A 65 -4.13 12.90 -7.98
C PHE A 65 -4.97 14.19 -7.91
N ASP A 66 -5.64 14.54 -9.01
CA ASP A 66 -6.52 15.73 -9.11
C ASP A 66 -7.76 15.65 -8.20
N ASP A 67 -8.17 14.43 -7.82
CA ASP A 67 -9.36 14.21 -6.98
C ASP A 67 -9.05 14.32 -5.48
N LEU A 68 -7.76 14.41 -5.12
CA LEU A 68 -7.31 14.52 -3.73
C LEU A 68 -7.60 15.89 -3.15
N ARG A 69 -8.00 15.91 -1.88
CA ARG A 69 -8.30 17.13 -1.13
C ARG A 69 -7.58 17.14 0.21
N GLU A 70 -7.12 18.31 0.61
CA GLU A 70 -6.60 18.51 1.96
C GLU A 70 -7.67 18.18 3.00
N GLY A 71 -7.27 17.52 4.10
CA GLY A 71 -8.16 17.01 5.13
C GLY A 71 -8.73 15.62 4.84
N GLN A 72 -8.49 15.00 3.67
CA GLN A 72 -8.95 13.63 3.40
C GLN A 72 -8.16 12.59 4.20
N ARG A 73 -8.87 11.60 4.75
CA ARG A 73 -8.25 10.44 5.37
C ARG A 73 -7.76 9.47 4.30
N VAL A 74 -6.57 8.94 4.52
CA VAL A 74 -5.93 7.99 3.62
C VAL A 74 -5.28 6.85 4.40
N SER A 75 -5.20 5.69 3.76
CA SER A 75 -4.34 4.59 4.18
C SER A 75 -3.15 4.49 3.22
N PHE A 76 -2.00 4.10 3.73
CA PHE A 76 -0.75 4.01 2.97
C PHE A 76 0.24 3.06 3.61
N GLU A 77 1.28 2.68 2.87
CA GLU A 77 2.43 1.93 3.36
C GLU A 77 3.64 2.88 3.50
N GLU A 78 4.38 2.78 4.61
CA GLU A 78 5.63 3.54 4.77
C GLU A 78 6.77 2.87 4.01
N GLY A 79 7.13 3.45 2.86
CA GLY A 79 8.27 3.06 2.05
C GLY A 79 9.53 3.90 2.31
N ARG A 80 10.59 3.62 1.54
CA ARG A 80 11.83 4.38 1.55
C ARG A 80 12.21 4.83 0.14
N GLY A 81 12.17 6.14 -0.09
CA GLY A 81 12.59 6.76 -1.33
C GLY A 81 14.01 7.35 -1.25
N PRO A 82 14.53 7.85 -2.38
CA PRO A 82 15.86 8.49 -2.45
C PRO A 82 16.00 9.76 -1.60
N LYS A 83 14.87 10.33 -1.14
CA LYS A 83 14.82 11.54 -0.29
C LYS A 83 14.41 11.25 1.16
N GLY A 84 14.34 9.97 1.56
CA GLY A 84 13.89 9.55 2.88
C GLY A 84 12.54 8.83 2.86
N PRO A 85 11.86 8.72 4.01
CA PRO A 85 10.57 8.04 4.13
C PRO A 85 9.52 8.63 3.18
N CYS A 86 8.76 7.76 2.53
CA CYS A 86 7.67 8.14 1.63
C CYS A 86 6.47 7.20 1.77
N ALA A 87 5.29 7.67 1.39
CA ALA A 87 4.09 6.86 1.36
C ALA A 87 3.96 6.14 0.01
N GLU A 88 3.66 4.85 0.07
CA GLU A 88 3.36 3.97 -1.05
C GLU A 88 1.93 3.41 -0.92
N ASN A 89 1.38 2.88 -2.01
CA ASN A 89 0.05 2.25 -2.03
C ASN A 89 -1.05 3.13 -1.38
N VAL A 90 -1.01 4.44 -1.64
CA VAL A 90 -1.87 5.43 -0.99
C VAL A 90 -3.31 5.31 -1.52
N LYS A 91 -4.26 5.12 -0.61
CA LYS A 91 -5.70 4.94 -0.90
C LYS A 91 -6.54 5.87 -0.05
N VAL A 92 -7.56 6.47 -0.65
CA VAL A 92 -8.56 7.25 0.10
C VAL A 92 -9.45 6.29 0.88
N LEU A 93 -9.73 6.64 2.15
CA LEU A 93 -10.62 5.90 3.06
C LEU A 93 -12.06 6.43 3.00
#